data_AF-A0A2V9N398-F1
#
_entry.id   AF-A0A2V9N398-F1
#
_cell.length_a   1.000
_cell.length_b   1.000
_cell.length_c   1.000
_cell.angle_alpha   90.00
_cell.angle_beta   90.00
_cell.angle_gamma   90.00
#
_symmetry.space_group_name_H-M   'P 1'
#
loop_
_entity.id
_entity.type
_entity.pdbx_description
1 polymer ?
#
loop_
_entity_poly.entity_id
_entity_poly.type
_entity_poly.pdbx_seq_one_letter_code
_entity_poly.pdbx_strand_id
1 'polypeptide(L)' 'MKTRFIADPVRYRTMTTTQIRETFLIDNLCVPGEIHQVYIDLDRAVVGMAAPLKNRIALTADDTLRAKSFTE' A
#
# COMPACT_ATOMS: atom_id res chain seq x y z
N MET A 1 3.88 -6.82 -3.05
CA MET A 1 3.08 -5.70 -2.48
C MET A 1 2.32 -6.19 -1.24
N LYS A 2 2.22 -5.39 -0.17
CA LYS A 2 1.43 -5.77 1.03
C LYS A 2 -0.05 -5.45 0.80
N THR A 3 -0.95 -6.40 1.06
CA THR A 3 -2.39 -6.14 1.03
C THR A 3 -2.87 -5.62 2.37
N ARG A 4 -3.77 -4.64 2.35
CA ARG A 4 -4.42 -4.07 3.51
C ARG A 4 -5.93 -4.10 3.33
N PHE A 5 -6.60 -4.67 4.32
CA PHE A 5 -8.05 -4.79 4.37
C PHE A 5 -8.63 -3.69 5.25
N ILE A 6 -9.56 -2.91 4.72
CA ILE A 6 -10.21 -1.83 5.44
C ILE A 6 -11.35 -2.37 6.30
N ALA A 7 -11.44 -1.87 7.54
CA ALA A 7 -12.53 -2.22 8.44
C ALA A 7 -13.85 -1.60 7.96
N ASP A 8 -14.94 -2.38 8.06
CA ASP A 8 -16.29 -1.90 7.78
C ASP A 8 -16.78 -0.89 8.85
N PRO A 9 -17.86 -0.12 8.58
CA PRO A 9 -18.37 0.89 9.50
C PRO A 9 -18.83 0.35 10.87
N VAL A 10 -19.12 -0.95 10.99
CA VAL A 10 -19.51 -1.58 12.26
C VAL A 10 -18.26 -1.91 13.07
N ARG A 11 -17.28 -2.60 12.47
CA ARG A 11 -16.00 -2.92 13.14
C ARG A 11 -15.22 -1.68 13.54
N TYR A 12 -15.19 -0.66 12.68
CA TYR A 12 -14.45 0.59 12.91
C TYR A 12 -14.75 1.22 14.28
N ARG A 13 -16.02 1.16 14.71
CA ARG A 13 -16.50 1.83 15.94
C ARG A 13 -15.91 1.27 17.22
N THR A 14 -15.46 0.02 17.24
CA THR A 14 -14.96 -0.66 18.44
C THR A 14 -13.44 -0.81 18.43
N MET A 15 -12.74 -0.24 17.45
CA MET A 15 -11.30 -0.40 17.32
C MET A 15 -10.56 0.46 18.34
N THR A 16 -9.49 -0.11 18.91
CA THR A 16 -8.52 0.63 19.71
C THR A 16 -7.67 1.54 18.82
N THR A 17 -7.00 2.53 19.41
CA THR A 17 -6.06 3.40 18.70
C THR A 17 -5.00 2.61 17.92
N THR A 18 -4.48 1.53 18.50
CA THR A 18 -3.50 0.65 17.84
C THR A 18 -4.12 0.00 16.61
N GLN A 19 -5.31 -0.58 16.73
CA GLN A 19 -6.00 -1.24 15.62
C GLN A 19 -6.33 -0.25 14.49
N ILE A 20 -6.72 1.00 14.82
CA ILE A 20 -6.96 2.05 13.83
C ILE A 20 -5.68 2.34 13.05
N ARG A 21 -4.53 2.49 13.71
CA ARG A 21 -3.25 2.73 13.02
C ARG A 21 -2.86 1.53 12.15
N GLU A 22 -2.97 0.32 12.68
CA GLU A 22 -2.68 -0.91 11.94
C GLU A 22 -3.58 -1.14 10.72
N THR A 23 -4.77 -0.52 10.69
CA THR A 23 -5.75 -0.69 9.60
C THR A 23 -5.73 0.46 8.61
N PHE A 24 -5.61 1.72 9.07
CA PHE A 24 -5.77 2.90 8.22
C PHE A 24 -4.47 3.67 7.96
N LEU A 25 -3.51 3.66 8.89
CA LEU A 25 -2.23 4.36 8.70
C LEU A 25 -1.22 3.49 7.94
N ILE A 26 -0.76 3.98 6.79
CA ILE A 26 0.39 3.42 6.10
C ILE A 26 1.60 4.27 6.50
N ASP A 27 2.50 3.70 7.30
CA ASP A 27 3.72 4.33 7.76
C ASP A 27 4.94 3.86 6.94
N ASN A 28 6.10 4.49 7.19
CA ASN A 28 7.39 4.13 6.58
C ASN A 28 7.36 4.05 5.04
N LEU A 29 6.58 4.91 4.39
CA LEU A 29 6.50 4.95 2.92
C LEU A 29 7.74 5.58 2.27
N CYS A 30 8.36 6.55 2.94
CA CYS A 30 9.53 7.25 2.43
C CYS A 30 10.82 6.57 2.94
N VAL A 31 11.28 5.56 2.21
CA VAL A 31 12.56 4.89 2.47
C VAL A 31 13.52 5.21 1.32
N PRO A 32 14.65 5.89 1.59
CA PRO A 32 15.58 6.29 0.54
C PRO A 32 16.08 5.11 -0.29
N GLY A 33 15.95 5.22 -1.61
CA GLY A 33 16.38 4.19 -2.56
C GLY A 33 15.36 3.09 -2.84
N GLU A 34 14.16 3.17 -2.24
CA GLU A 34 13.13 2.12 -2.34
C GLU A 34 11.79 2.63 -2.89
N ILE A 35 10.98 1.69 -3.37
CA ILE A 35 9.57 1.89 -3.67
C ILE A 35 8.74 1.00 -2.75
N HIS A 36 7.85 1.62 -1.98
CA HIS A 36 6.88 0.93 -1.16
C HIS A 36 5.49 1.06 -1.75
N GLN A 37 4.76 -0.05 -1.77
CA GLN A 37 3.40 -0.13 -2.28
C GLN A 37 2.54 -0.98 -1.37
N VAL A 38 1.31 -0.52 -1.20
CA VAL A 38 0.25 -1.20 -0.47
C VAL A 38 -0.96 -1.30 -1.38
N TYR A 39 -1.48 -2.51 -1.49
CA TYR A 39 -2.77 -2.77 -2.13
C TYR A 39 -3.87 -2.61 -1.09
N ILE A 40 -4.77 -1.67 -1.32
CA ILE A 40 -5.94 -1.45 -0.47
C ILE A 40 -7.11 -2.18 -1.11
N ASP A 41 -7.77 -3.05 -0.36
CA ASP A 41 -8.91 -3.81 -0.87
C ASP A 41 -10.10 -2.92 -1.26
N LEU A 42 -10.28 -1.79 -0.55
CA LEU A 42 -11.22 -0.73 -0.90
C LEU A 42 -10.87 -0.15 -2.26
N ASP A 43 -11.76 -0.36 -3.23
CA ASP A 43 -11.61 0.03 -4.65
C ASP A 43 -10.33 -0.47 -5.32
N ARG A 44 -9.63 -1.45 -4.71
CA ARG A 44 -8.40 -2.05 -5.23
C ARG A 44 -7.29 -1.03 -5.48
N ALA A 45 -7.30 0.08 -4.73
CA ALA A 45 -6.34 1.16 -4.91
C ALA A 45 -4.92 0.71 -4.53
N VAL A 46 -3.95 1.00 -5.38
CA VAL A 46 -2.53 0.84 -5.04
C VAL A 46 -1.99 2.20 -4.59
N VAL A 47 -1.60 2.29 -3.32
CA VAL A 47 -1.02 3.50 -2.72
C VAL A 47 0.41 3.22 -2.29
N GLY A 48 1.31 4.16 -2.52
CA GLY A 48 2.71 3.95 -2.24
C GLY A 48 3.55 5.20 -2.43
N MET A 49 4.86 5.03 -2.26
CA MET A 49 5.84 6.09 -2.48
C MET A 49 7.11 5.47 -3.03
N ALA A 50 7.69 6.13 -4.03
CA ALA A 50 9.04 5.87 -4.50
C ALA A 50 9.94 7.03 -4.05
N ALA A 51 11.03 6.73 -3.37
CA ALA A 51 12.03 7.71 -2.95
C ALA A 51 13.37 7.45 -3.67
N PRO A 52 13.47 7.75 -4.98
CA PRO A 52 14.68 7.48 -5.74
C PRO A 52 15.87 8.31 -5.26
N LEU A 53 17.07 7.72 -5.35
CA LEU A 53 18.34 8.40 -5.13
C LEU A 53 19.09 8.48 -6.47
N LYS A 54 20.30 7.93 -6.55
CA LYS A 54 21.11 7.91 -7.78
C LYS A 54 20.66 6.82 -8.76
N ASN A 55 20.17 5.70 -8.24
CA ASN A 55 19.75 4.56 -9.05
C ASN A 55 18.26 4.68 -9.40
N ARG A 56 17.90 4.19 -10.59
CA ARG A 56 16.50 4.05 -10.99
C ARG A 56 15.82 2.96 -10.15
N ILE A 57 14.57 3.18 -9.81
CA ILE A 57 13.71 2.20 -9.14
C ILE A 57 12.63 1.80 -10.15
N ALA A 58 12.49 0.50 -10.40
CA ALA A 58 11.51 -0.01 -11.34
C ALA A 58 10.12 -0.06 -10.69
N LEU A 59 9.11 0.46 -11.40
CA LEU A 59 7.71 0.27 -11.08
C LEU A 59 7.19 -0.98 -11.81
N THR A 60 7.25 -2.13 -11.13
CA THR A 60 6.81 -3.41 -11.70
C THR A 60 5.33 -3.67 -11.40
N ALA A 61 4.65 -4.39 -12.29
CA ALA A 61 3.36 -4.99 -11.95
C ALA A 61 3.60 -6.17 -11.00
N ASP A 62 2.96 -6.15 -9.83
CA ASP A 62 2.95 -7.30 -8.92
C ASP A 62 2.11 -8.43 -9.55
N ASP A 63 2.52 -9.68 -9.40
CA ASP A 63 1.84 -10.86 -9.96
C ASP A 63 0.35 -10.94 -9.57
N THR A 64 -0.02 -10.37 -8.41
CA THR A 64 -1.40 -10.29 -7.95
C THR A 64 -2.30 -9.44 -8.85
N LEU A 65 -1.74 -8.47 -9.58
CA LEU A 65 -2.47 -7.62 -10.53
C LEU A 65 -2.74 -8.34 -11.87
N ARG A 66 -2.03 -9.43 -12.16
CA ARG A 66 -2.17 -10.21 -13.41
C ARG A 66 -2.06 -9.38 -14.69
N ALA A 67 -1.19 -8.37 -14.65
CA ALA A 67 -0.88 -7.47 -15.76
C ALA A 67 0.60 -7.58 -16.14
N LYS A 68 0.95 -7.25 -17.39
CA LYS A 68 2.35 -7.19 -17.86
C LYS A 68 3.04 -5.89 -17.47
N SER A 69 2.27 -4.81 -17.26
CA SER A 69 2.78 -3.52 -16.80
C SER A 69 1.86 -2.89 -15.75
N PHE A 70 2.38 -1.95 -14.95
CA PHE A 70 1.64 -1.43 -13.80
C PHE A 70 0.36 -0.65 -14.18
N THR A 71 0.30 -0.08 -15.39
CA THR A 71 -0.83 0.75 -15.87
C THR A 71 -1.54 0.14 -17.08
N GLU A 72 -1.51 -1.19 -17.22
CA GLU A 72 -2.25 -1.91 -18.27
C GLU A 72 -3.75 -2.00 -17.97
#